data_AF-A0ABD1LFZ2-F1
#
_entry.id   AF-A0ABD1LFZ2-F1
#
_cell.length_a   1.000
_cell.length_b   1.000
_cell.length_c   1.000
_cell.angle_alpha   90.00
_cell.angle_beta   90.00
_cell.angle_gamma   90.00
#
_symmetry.space_group_name_H-M   'P 1'
#
loop_
_entity.id
_entity.type
_entity.pdbx_description
1 polymer ?
#
loop_
_entity_poly.entity_id
_entity_poly.type
_entity_poly.pdbx_seq_one_letter_code
_entity_poly.pdbx_strand_id
1 'polypeptide(L)'
;MAYGLSITRFTASQVPPTCKGYEPLLFQCVPYLVAEGQTASPHCCDGAKVAFQRANNPQAIKNFCSCLVDAGPYLNFLPSQEVQLPIDCKIRPSFDMRKCIYG
;
A
#
# COMPACT_ATOMS: atom_id res chain seq x y z
N MET A 1 -3.21 -7.21 31.69
CA MET A 1 -2.40 -7.10 30.46
C MET A 1 -3.34 -6.84 29.29
N ALA A 2 -3.62 -5.58 28.99
CA ALA A 2 -4.38 -5.23 27.78
C ALA A 2 -3.35 -4.83 26.73
N TYR A 3 -3.14 -5.70 25.73
CA TYR A 3 -2.35 -5.36 24.56
C TYR A 3 -3.16 -4.35 23.74
N GLY A 4 -2.99 -3.06 24.07
CA GLY A 4 -3.49 -1.99 23.24
C GLY A 4 -2.80 -2.08 21.89
N LEU A 5 -3.50 -2.60 20.90
CA LEU A 5 -3.14 -2.43 19.50
C LEU A 5 -3.22 -0.93 19.23
N SER A 6 -2.11 -0.22 19.43
CA SER A 6 -1.92 1.14 18.96
C SER A 6 -1.86 1.05 17.44
N ILE A 7 -3.03 0.98 16.80
CA ILE A 7 -3.18 1.22 15.38
C ILE A 7 -2.76 2.67 15.21
N THR A 8 -1.53 2.88 14.73
CA THR A 8 -1.03 4.20 14.36
C THR A 8 -1.99 4.73 13.31
N ARG A 9 -2.96 5.55 13.74
CA ARG A 9 -3.84 6.27 12.81
C ARG A 9 -2.92 7.20 12.06
N PHE A 10 -2.56 6.79 10.84
CA PHE A 10 -1.78 7.61 9.94
C PHE A 10 -2.62 8.84 9.66
N THR A 11 -2.26 9.96 10.30
CA THR A 11 -2.88 11.23 9.97
C THR A 11 -2.37 11.62 8.59
N ALA A 12 -3.23 12.16 7.72
CA ALA A 12 -2.86 12.55 6.36
C ALA A 12 -1.59 13.44 6.31
N SER A 13 -1.28 14.13 7.40
CA SER A 13 -0.08 14.94 7.63
C SER A 13 1.25 14.18 7.61
N GLN A 14 1.25 12.86 7.82
CA GLN A 14 2.46 12.01 7.87
C GLN A 14 2.70 11.25 6.56
N VAL A 15 1.83 11.44 5.56
CA VAL A 15 1.93 10.83 4.25
C VAL A 15 3.04 11.52 3.45
N PRO A 16 4.07 10.80 2.99
CA PRO A 16 5.11 11.37 2.13
C PRO A 16 4.48 12.14 0.97
N PRO A 17 5.08 13.24 0.48
CA PRO A 17 4.53 14.00 -0.65
C PRO A 17 4.34 13.13 -1.90
N THR A 18 5.17 12.11 -2.07
CA THR A 18 5.09 11.07 -3.12
C THR A 18 3.80 10.24 -3.04
N CYS A 19 3.23 10.12 -1.84
CA CYS A 19 2.01 9.36 -1.56
C CYS A 19 0.71 10.15 -1.70
N LYS A 20 0.76 11.42 -2.11
CA LYS A 20 -0.45 12.23 -2.28
C LYS A 20 -1.38 11.60 -3.31
N GLY A 21 -2.52 11.15 -2.84
CA GLY A 21 -3.53 10.46 -3.64
C GLY A 21 -3.62 8.94 -3.50
N TYR A 22 -2.73 8.35 -2.72
CA TYR A 22 -2.67 6.91 -2.44
C TYR A 22 -3.05 6.59 -0.98
N GLU A 23 -3.54 7.59 -0.24
CA GLU A 23 -4.02 7.47 1.14
C GLU A 23 -5.01 6.30 1.35
N PRO A 24 -5.96 6.02 0.43
CA PRO A 24 -6.87 4.89 0.62
C PRO A 24 -6.15 3.55 0.77
N LEU A 25 -5.14 3.27 -0.06
CA LEU A 25 -4.32 2.07 0.08
C LEU A 25 -3.56 2.11 1.40
N LEU A 26 -2.89 3.24 1.68
CA LEU A 26 -2.05 3.37 2.88
C LEU A 26 -2.83 3.21 4.18
N PHE A 27 -4.11 3.60 4.24
CA PHE A 27 -4.89 3.55 5.48
C PHE A 27 -5.72 2.28 5.59
N GLN A 28 -6.26 1.79 4.48
CA GLN A 28 -7.17 0.65 4.49
C GLN A 28 -6.42 -0.69 4.46
N CYS A 29 -5.19 -0.71 3.93
CA CYS A 29 -4.39 -1.93 3.80
C CYS A 29 -3.30 -2.11 4.86
N VAL A 30 -3.09 -1.17 5.80
CA VAL A 30 -2.07 -1.32 6.85
C VAL A 30 -2.05 -2.71 7.49
N PRO A 31 -3.17 -3.27 8.01
CA PRO A 31 -3.11 -4.55 8.71
C PRO A 31 -2.66 -5.72 7.82
N TYR A 32 -2.90 -5.64 6.52
CA TYR A 32 -2.42 -6.64 5.55
C TYR A 32 -0.93 -6.41 5.22
N LEU A 33 -0.54 -5.15 5.03
CA LEU A 33 0.81 -4.79 4.59
C LEU A 33 1.88 -5.03 5.66
N VAL A 34 1.55 -5.03 6.95
CA VAL A 34 2.53 -5.12 8.05
C VAL A 34 2.74 -6.53 8.61
N ALA A 35 1.98 -7.53 8.15
CA ALA A 35 2.04 -8.88 8.71
C ALA A 35 1.85 -9.97 7.65
N GLU A 36 2.69 -10.99 7.70
CA GLU A 36 2.58 -12.14 6.79
C GLU A 36 1.37 -13.01 7.13
N GLY A 37 0.80 -13.65 6.10
CA GLY A 37 -0.32 -14.56 6.25
C GLY A 37 -1.66 -13.87 6.57
N GLN A 38 -1.72 -12.55 6.51
CA GLN A 38 -2.97 -11.80 6.62
C GLN A 38 -3.75 -11.85 5.31
N THR A 39 -5.07 -11.94 5.41
CA THR A 39 -5.97 -11.85 4.26
C THR A 39 -6.33 -10.38 4.01
N ALA A 40 -6.16 -9.92 2.77
CA ALA A 40 -6.60 -8.58 2.39
C ALA A 40 -8.12 -8.45 2.60
N SER A 41 -8.53 -7.51 3.45
CA SER A 41 -9.95 -7.24 3.66
C SER A 41 -10.58 -6.63 2.41
N PRO A 42 -11.91 -6.78 2.18
CA PRO A 42 -12.59 -6.10 1.07
C PRO A 42 -12.33 -4.58 1.07
N HIS A 43 -12.31 -3.98 2.27
CA HIS A 43 -12.01 -2.56 2.42
C HIS A 43 -10.59 -2.20 1.97
N CYS A 44 -9.58 -3.01 2.31
CA CYS A 44 -8.24 -2.85 1.77
C CYS A 44 -8.24 -2.96 0.25
N CYS A 45 -8.90 -3.96 -0.32
CA CYS A 45 -8.92 -4.14 -1.77
C CYS A 45 -9.60 -2.99 -2.52
N ASP A 46 -10.61 -2.34 -1.93
CA ASP A 46 -11.20 -1.12 -2.49
C ASP A 46 -10.19 0.04 -2.52
N GLY A 47 -9.47 0.26 -1.42
CA GLY A 47 -8.40 1.26 -1.36
C GLY A 47 -7.26 0.97 -2.33
N ALA A 48 -6.85 -0.29 -2.43
CA ALA A 48 -5.85 -0.74 -3.38
C ALA A 48 -6.31 -0.50 -4.82
N LYS A 49 -7.56 -0.85 -5.16
CA LYS A 49 -8.12 -0.64 -6.50
C LYS A 49 -8.08 0.84 -6.90
N VAL A 50 -8.44 1.75 -5.99
CA VAL A 50 -8.35 3.20 -6.23
C VAL A 50 -6.90 3.61 -6.51
N ALA A 51 -5.94 3.13 -5.72
CA ALA A 51 -4.52 3.44 -5.90
C ALA A 51 -3.97 2.92 -7.25
N PHE A 52 -4.27 1.67 -7.61
CA PHE A 52 -3.84 1.08 -8.87
C PHE A 52 -4.51 1.74 -10.08
N GLN A 53 -5.77 2.14 -9.98
CA GLN A 53 -6.46 2.92 -11.03
C GLN A 53 -5.84 4.30 -11.24
N ARG A 54 -5.33 4.91 -10.16
CA ARG A 54 -4.61 6.18 -10.23
C ARG A 54 -3.22 6.03 -10.86
N ALA A 55 -2.55 4.91 -10.61
CA ALA A 55 -1.26 4.54 -11.21
C ALA A 55 -1.42 4.08 -12.68
N ASN A 56 -2.01 4.92 -13.54
CA ASN A 56 -2.40 4.57 -14.91
C ASN A 56 -1.49 5.09 -16.02
N ASN A 57 -0.42 5.83 -15.69
CA ASN A 57 0.53 6.38 -16.63
C ASN A 57 1.95 6.35 -16.02
N PRO A 58 3.03 6.49 -16.82
CA PRO A 58 4.40 6.32 -16.33
C PRO A 58 4.76 7.20 -15.13
N GLN A 59 4.31 8.46 -15.12
CA GLN A 59 4.57 9.36 -14.00
C GLN A 59 3.80 8.96 -12.75
N ALA A 60 2.53 8.57 -12.90
CA ALA A 60 1.71 8.11 -11.77
C ALA A 60 2.21 6.76 -11.22
N ILE A 61 2.70 5.87 -12.07
CA ILE A 61 3.33 4.61 -11.63
C ILE A 61 4.59 4.91 -10.83
N LYS A 62 5.45 5.80 -11.33
CA LYS A 62 6.65 6.22 -10.59
C LYS A 62 6.30 6.80 -9.22
N ASN A 63 5.32 7.71 -9.16
CA ASN A 63 4.88 8.31 -7.90
C ASN A 63 4.31 7.26 -6.93
N PHE A 64 3.53 6.30 -7.44
CA PHE A 64 3.00 5.19 -6.66
C PHE A 64 4.10 4.32 -6.07
N CYS A 65 5.11 3.94 -6.88
CA CYS A 65 6.22 3.13 -6.41
C CYS A 65 7.08 3.88 -5.39
N SER A 66 7.42 5.15 -5.68
CA SER A 66 8.13 6.00 -4.71
C SER A 66 7.36 6.15 -3.41
N CYS A 67 6.03 6.29 -3.46
CA CYS A 67 5.21 6.32 -2.27
C CYS A 67 5.39 5.08 -1.39
N LEU A 68 5.28 3.88 -1.97
CA LEU A 68 5.39 2.64 -1.22
C LEU A 68 6.80 2.44 -0.66
N VAL A 69 7.84 2.73 -1.45
CA VAL A 69 9.24 2.65 -1.00
C VAL A 69 9.53 3.67 0.10
N ASP A 70 8.96 4.89 0.00
CA ASP A 70 9.15 5.93 1.01
C ASP A 70 8.37 5.60 2.28
N ALA A 71 7.10 5.20 2.18
CA ALA A 71 6.21 4.97 3.32
C ALA A 71 6.48 3.63 4.03
N GLY A 72 6.91 2.61 3.27
CA GLY A 72 7.09 1.24 3.74
C GLY A 72 7.95 1.14 5.00
N PRO A 73 9.16 1.72 5.05
CA PRO A 73 10.01 1.71 6.25
C PRO A 73 9.37 2.42 7.46
N TYR A 74 8.65 3.52 7.27
CA TYR A 74 7.98 4.22 8.38
C TYR A 74 6.79 3.43 8.93
N LEU A 75 6.13 2.66 8.08
CA LEU A 75 4.94 1.89 8.40
C LEU A 75 5.22 0.42 8.73
N ASN A 76 6.46 -0.03 8.55
CA ASN A 76 6.85 -1.44 8.60
C ASN A 76 6.05 -2.30 7.62
N PHE A 77 5.82 -1.80 6.40
CA PHE A 77 5.26 -2.61 5.34
C PHE A 77 6.24 -3.70 4.94
N LEU A 78 5.69 -4.87 4.65
CA LEU A 78 6.40 -6.02 4.17
C LEU A 78 6.40 -5.98 2.63
N PRO A 79 7.58 -5.88 2.00
CA PRO A 79 7.71 -5.88 0.54
C PRO A 79 7.03 -7.08 -0.14
N SER A 80 7.01 -8.23 0.54
CA SER A 80 6.30 -9.44 0.08
C SER A 80 4.79 -9.22 0.01
N GLN A 81 4.18 -8.57 1.01
CA GLN A 81 2.75 -8.26 1.03
C GLN A 81 2.39 -7.20 -0.01
N GLU A 82 3.23 -6.19 -0.22
CA GLU A 82 2.99 -5.18 -1.26
C GLU A 82 2.94 -5.81 -2.67
N VAL A 83 3.86 -6.73 -2.96
CA VAL A 83 3.89 -7.46 -4.24
C VAL A 83 2.70 -8.42 -4.38
N GLN A 84 2.23 -9.00 -3.28
CA GLN A 84 1.13 -9.97 -3.26
C GLN A 84 -0.25 -9.29 -3.30
N LEU A 85 -0.37 -8.06 -2.80
CA LEU A 85 -1.61 -7.28 -2.75
C LEU A 85 -2.45 -7.30 -4.04
N PRO A 86 -1.89 -7.00 -5.24
CA PRO A 86 -2.69 -7.04 -6.47
C PRO A 86 -3.19 -8.46 -6.79
N ILE A 87 -2.45 -9.51 -6.44
CA ILE A 87 -2.86 -10.90 -6.68
C ILE A 87 -4.04 -11.25 -5.76
N ASP A 88 -3.91 -10.95 -4.46
CA ASP A 88 -4.92 -11.28 -3.45
C ASP A 88 -6.21 -10.49 -3.67
N CYS A 89 -6.11 -9.23 -4.08
CA CYS A 89 -7.24 -8.37 -4.43
C CYS A 89 -7.74 -8.55 -5.87
N LYS A 90 -7.15 -9.46 -6.65
CA LYS A 90 -7.50 -9.73 -8.07
C LYS A 90 -7.44 -8.49 -8.96
N ILE A 91 -6.49 -7.60 -8.69
CA ILE A 91 -6.20 -6.40 -9.46
C ILE A 91 -5.19 -6.75 -10.55
N ARG A 92 -5.45 -6.29 -11.77
CA ARG A 92 -4.49 -6.41 -12.90
C ARG A 92 -3.84 -5.05 -13.15
N PRO A 93 -2.72 -4.72 -12.48
CA PRO A 93 -2.00 -3.49 -12.74
C PRO A 93 -1.42 -3.48 -14.16
N SER A 94 -1.25 -2.28 -14.73
CA SER A 94 -0.58 -2.09 -16.04
C SER A 94 0.95 -2.18 -15.95
N PHE A 95 1.49 -2.41 -14.76
CA PHE A 95 2.90 -2.46 -14.45
C PHE A 95 3.22 -3.63 -13.51
N ASP A 96 4.51 -3.96 -13.42
CA ASP A 96 4.99 -5.04 -12.57
C ASP A 96 5.21 -4.53 -11.13
N MET A 97 4.41 -5.04 -10.19
CA MET A 97 4.50 -4.67 -8.78
C MET A 97 5.84 -5.10 -8.17
N ARG A 98 6.44 -6.20 -8.62
CA ARG A 98 7.75 -6.63 -8.12
C ARG A 98 8.84 -5.62 -8.50
N LYS A 99 8.79 -5.08 -9.73
CA LYS A 99 9.71 -4.01 -10.15
C LYS A 99 9.45 -2.70 -9.43
N CYS A 100 8.22 -2.45 -9.00
CA CYS A 100 7.85 -1.26 -8.24
C CYS A 100 8.51 -1.22 -6.85
N ILE A 101 8.62 -2.38 -6.20
CA ILE A 101 9.13 -2.52 -4.82
C ILE A 101 10.64 -2.81 -4.77
N TYR A 102 11.19 -3.60 -5.71
CA TYR A 102 12.59 -4.04 -5.69
C TYR A 102 13.46 -3.49 -6.84
N GLY A 103 12.86 -2.74 -7.78
CA GLY A 103 13.52 -2.29 -9.01
C GLY A 103 14.15 -0.91 -8.94
#